data_AF-A0A940NKC7-F1
#
_entry.id   AF-A0A940NKC7-F1
#
_cell.length_a   1.000
_cell.length_b   1.000
_cell.length_c   1.000
_cell.angle_alpha   90.00
_cell.angle_beta   90.00
_cell.angle_gamma   90.00
#
_symmetry.space_group_name_H-M   'P 1'
#
loop_
_entity.id
_entity.type
_entity.pdbx_description
1 polymer ?
#
loop_
_entity_poly.entity_id
_entity_poly.type
_entity_poly.pdbx_seq_one_letter_code
_entity_poly.pdbx_strand_id
1 'polypeptide(L)'
;MKKRIGTKKIMSLVAVSAITVTSLFGSFQKAFAWSCDDPHNQDQSTHLFIVNNGVKLISSNADPEINKPATLLEQFRDRWEQGLYDADHINPYYDTSTFMSHFYDPDTKTNYAGLSYPTARQSGAKYFNLASNYYKNGDFYNAFYNLGLSLHYFTDATMPLHASNISNLDHHAPGYHSKLESFSELIQDQVTVPDSGLYNLVPSNDPELWIHQAAVQAKSVMPQVWNDSIINWFWQAAYSNYYSDMWKSVVKAPILNQLNQAERETAGFINMFFRLNGVETPVTVYSETAFSGASELLGSGNYDYNQLVKGIGNDAISSIHIAPGYQVTVFANANYSGASKVLTADASDLDNLNKTISSLKIEKIQ
;
A
#
# COMPACT_ATOMS: atom_id res chain seq x y z
N MET A 1 39.46 -2.76 -68.33
CA MET A 1 38.81 -1.78 -67.42
C MET A 1 37.58 -2.43 -66.78
N LYS A 2 37.72 -2.99 -65.57
CA LYS A 2 36.60 -3.52 -64.76
C LYS A 2 36.20 -2.43 -63.75
N LYS A 3 35.02 -1.83 -63.93
CA LYS A 3 34.47 -0.80 -63.03
C LYS A 3 33.99 -1.46 -61.74
N ARG A 4 34.57 -1.04 -60.60
CA ARG A 4 34.09 -1.33 -59.25
C ARG A 4 32.73 -0.64 -59.05
N ILE A 5 31.69 -1.42 -58.75
CA ILE A 5 30.41 -0.91 -58.23
C ILE A 5 30.48 -1.04 -56.72
N GLY A 6 30.44 0.09 -56.02
CA GLY A 6 30.39 0.13 -54.55
C GLY A 6 29.00 -0.23 -54.06
N THR A 7 28.92 -1.21 -53.16
CA THR A 7 27.72 -1.55 -52.40
C THR A 7 27.44 -0.46 -51.36
N LYS A 8 26.44 0.39 -51.63
CA LYS A 8 25.81 1.26 -50.64
C LYS A 8 24.95 0.41 -49.71
N LYS A 9 25.07 0.65 -48.39
CA LYS A 9 24.16 0.14 -47.35
C LYS A 9 22.72 0.49 -47.74
N ILE A 10 21.85 -0.51 -47.85
CA ILE A 10 20.40 -0.32 -47.94
C ILE A 10 19.87 -0.42 -46.50
N MET A 11 19.71 0.72 -45.83
CA MET A 11 18.71 0.87 -44.79
C MET A 11 17.41 1.18 -45.52
N SER A 12 16.50 0.21 -45.62
CA SER A 12 15.14 0.45 -46.09
C SER A 12 14.20 0.50 -44.89
N LEU A 13 13.71 1.71 -44.63
CA LEU A 13 12.50 2.04 -43.87
C LEU A 13 11.41 0.97 -44.04
N VAL A 14 10.97 0.37 -42.94
CA VAL A 14 9.60 -0.12 -42.78
C VAL A 14 9.03 0.58 -41.56
N ALA A 15 8.63 1.83 -41.75
CA ALA A 15 8.03 2.67 -40.72
C ALA A 15 6.96 3.57 -41.33
N VAL A 16 6.04 3.01 -42.13
CA VAL A 16 4.83 3.73 -42.57
C VAL A 16 3.67 2.75 -42.78
N SER A 17 3.18 2.14 -41.70
CA SER A 17 1.85 1.47 -41.70
C SER A 17 1.16 1.42 -40.33
N ALA A 18 1.65 2.14 -39.32
CA ALA A 18 1.08 2.14 -37.96
C ALA A 18 0.36 3.46 -37.58
N ILE A 19 0.14 4.37 -38.54
CA ILE A 19 -0.35 5.74 -38.25
C ILE A 19 -1.87 5.89 -38.46
N THR A 20 -2.60 4.83 -38.83
CA THR A 20 -4.07 4.89 -39.04
C THR A 20 -4.91 4.07 -38.07
N VAL A 21 -4.35 3.62 -36.93
CA VAL A 21 -5.10 3.00 -35.83
C VAL A 21 -4.97 3.78 -34.51
N THR A 22 -4.20 4.87 -34.49
CA THR A 22 -4.00 5.71 -33.29
C THR A 22 -5.11 6.74 -33.03
N SER A 23 -6.11 6.86 -33.91
CA SER A 23 -7.19 7.86 -33.74
C SER A 23 -8.48 7.32 -33.11
N LEU A 24 -8.53 6.04 -32.70
CA LEU A 24 -9.67 5.45 -32.00
C LEU A 24 -9.47 5.31 -30.48
N PHE A 25 -8.25 5.50 -29.99
CA PHE A 25 -7.92 5.47 -28.56
C PHE A 25 -7.53 6.88 -28.12
N GLY A 26 -8.52 7.77 -28.10
CA GLY A 26 -8.40 9.08 -27.45
C GLY A 26 -8.10 8.89 -25.96
N SER A 27 -7.16 9.71 -25.47
CA SER A 27 -6.53 9.68 -24.14
C SER A 27 -5.89 8.34 -23.76
N PHE A 28 -4.57 8.24 -23.94
CA PHE A 28 -3.76 7.36 -23.10
C PHE A 28 -3.94 7.81 -21.64
N GLN A 29 -4.90 7.23 -20.93
CA GLN A 29 -4.81 7.19 -19.47
C GLN A 29 -3.57 6.37 -19.14
N LYS A 30 -2.74 6.92 -18.25
CA LYS A 30 -1.59 6.20 -17.69
C LYS A 30 -2.13 4.90 -17.10
N ALA A 31 -1.50 3.78 -17.43
CA ALA A 31 -1.75 2.54 -16.73
C ALA A 31 -1.20 2.73 -15.31
N PHE A 32 -2.09 2.76 -14.34
CA PHE A 32 -1.76 2.56 -12.93
C PHE A 32 -1.93 1.07 -12.64
N ALA A 33 -1.50 0.60 -11.48
CA ALA A 33 -1.84 -0.75 -11.04
C ALA A 33 -3.33 -0.81 -10.65
N TRP A 34 -3.73 -1.53 -9.58
CA TRP A 34 -5.01 -1.19 -8.94
C TRP A 34 -5.11 0.34 -8.82
N SER A 35 -6.28 0.94 -9.07
CA SER A 35 -6.33 2.40 -9.17
C SER A 35 -5.80 3.05 -7.88
N CYS A 36 -5.14 4.19 -8.03
CA CYS A 36 -4.59 4.96 -6.91
C CYS A 36 -4.68 6.47 -7.20
N ASP A 37 -5.80 6.94 -7.72
CA ASP A 37 -5.93 8.30 -8.26
C ASP A 37 -5.99 9.38 -7.15
N ASP A 38 -6.30 9.00 -5.91
CA ASP A 38 -6.32 9.88 -4.74
C ASP A 38 -5.66 9.22 -3.51
N PRO A 39 -4.78 9.93 -2.77
CA PRO A 39 -4.10 9.37 -1.60
C PRO A 39 -5.03 9.08 -0.41
N HIS A 40 -6.20 9.70 -0.31
CA HIS A 40 -7.07 9.64 0.88
C HIS A 40 -8.53 9.26 0.57
N ASN A 41 -8.86 9.02 -0.71
CA ASN A 41 -10.20 8.64 -1.14
C ASN A 41 -10.23 7.25 -1.77
N GLN A 42 -10.76 6.27 -1.01
CA GLN A 42 -10.83 4.88 -1.46
C GLN A 42 -11.74 4.68 -2.69
N ASP A 43 -12.72 5.56 -2.91
CA ASP A 43 -13.62 5.48 -4.07
C ASP A 43 -12.89 5.79 -5.39
N GLN A 44 -11.64 6.27 -5.28
CA GLN A 44 -10.72 6.56 -6.38
C GLN A 44 -9.40 5.80 -6.23
N SER A 45 -9.37 4.75 -5.39
CA SER A 45 -8.17 3.98 -5.12
C SER A 45 -8.48 2.56 -4.66
N THR A 46 -8.40 1.60 -5.58
CA THR A 46 -8.54 0.17 -5.23
C THR A 46 -7.42 -0.30 -4.31
N HIS A 47 -6.20 0.25 -4.39
CA HIS A 47 -5.15 -0.01 -3.39
C HIS A 47 -5.61 0.36 -1.98
N LEU A 48 -6.11 1.60 -1.83
CA LEU A 48 -6.58 2.10 -0.54
C LEU A 48 -7.80 1.33 -0.04
N PHE A 49 -8.72 0.95 -0.93
CA PHE A 49 -9.86 0.10 -0.61
C PHE A 49 -9.42 -1.26 -0.02
N ILE A 50 -8.47 -1.95 -0.66
CA ILE A 50 -7.97 -3.24 -0.18
C ILE A 50 -7.30 -3.09 1.19
N VAL A 51 -6.44 -2.07 1.36
CA VAL A 51 -5.76 -1.84 2.63
C VAL A 51 -6.73 -1.43 3.74
N ASN A 52 -7.70 -0.55 3.47
CA ASN A 52 -8.72 -0.15 4.45
C ASN A 52 -9.54 -1.33 4.95
N ASN A 53 -9.99 -2.21 4.06
CA ASN A 53 -10.73 -3.41 4.45
C ASN A 53 -9.84 -4.41 5.19
N GLY A 54 -8.55 -4.51 4.82
CA GLY A 54 -7.56 -5.27 5.61
C GLY A 54 -7.39 -4.74 7.04
N VAL A 55 -7.29 -3.42 7.21
CA VAL A 55 -7.25 -2.76 8.53
C VAL A 55 -8.56 -2.99 9.31
N LYS A 56 -9.71 -2.98 8.63
CA LYS A 56 -11.01 -3.28 9.23
C LYS A 56 -11.10 -4.73 9.73
N LEU A 57 -10.53 -5.69 9.01
CA LEU A 57 -10.44 -7.08 9.46
C LEU A 57 -9.59 -7.22 10.73
N ILE A 58 -8.49 -6.48 10.81
CA ILE A 58 -7.64 -6.40 12.01
C ILE A 58 -8.42 -5.78 13.18
N SER A 59 -9.03 -4.60 12.97
CA SER A 59 -9.71 -3.84 14.04
C SER A 59 -10.97 -4.52 14.57
N SER A 60 -11.69 -5.25 13.73
CA SER A 60 -12.88 -6.01 14.12
C SER A 60 -12.59 -7.39 14.70
N ASN A 61 -11.31 -7.78 14.80
CA ASN A 61 -10.93 -9.05 15.38
C ASN A 61 -11.16 -9.06 16.90
N ALA A 62 -11.63 -10.19 17.44
CA ALA A 62 -11.90 -10.33 18.87
C ALA A 62 -10.63 -10.55 19.72
N ASP A 63 -9.52 -10.99 19.11
CA ASP A 63 -8.25 -11.18 19.79
C ASP A 63 -7.55 -9.82 19.98
N PRO A 64 -7.30 -9.38 21.23
CA PRO A 64 -6.63 -8.11 21.50
C PRO A 64 -5.22 -8.03 20.90
N GLU A 65 -4.48 -9.13 20.80
CA GLU A 65 -3.13 -9.09 20.21
C GLU A 65 -3.18 -8.83 18.71
N ILE A 66 -4.29 -9.21 18.06
CA ILE A 66 -4.53 -8.99 16.65
C ILE A 66 -5.09 -7.59 16.38
N ASN A 67 -6.02 -7.08 17.21
CA ASN A 67 -6.68 -5.80 16.93
C ASN A 67 -5.91 -4.57 17.44
N LYS A 68 -4.98 -4.73 18.40
CA LYS A 68 -4.15 -3.65 18.95
C LYS A 68 -3.39 -2.81 17.92
N PRO A 69 -2.83 -3.36 16.82
CA PRO A 69 -2.22 -2.55 15.77
C PRO A 69 -3.14 -1.51 15.14
N ALA A 70 -4.46 -1.70 15.18
CA ALA A 70 -5.43 -0.81 14.53
C ALA A 70 -5.30 0.64 15.03
N THR A 71 -4.98 0.85 16.32
CA THR A 71 -4.75 2.18 16.86
C THR A 71 -3.56 2.88 16.20
N LEU A 72 -2.43 2.19 16.02
CA LEU A 72 -1.26 2.77 15.37
C LEU A 72 -1.49 2.97 13.87
N LEU A 73 -2.18 2.03 13.22
CA LEU A 73 -2.56 2.16 11.80
C LEU A 73 -3.45 3.38 11.57
N GLU A 74 -4.38 3.67 12.48
CA GLU A 74 -5.22 4.87 12.41
C GLU A 74 -4.42 6.14 12.71
N GLN A 75 -3.58 6.12 13.75
CA GLN A 75 -2.76 7.27 14.15
C GLN A 75 -1.83 7.75 13.02
N PHE A 76 -1.25 6.81 12.26
CA PHE A 76 -0.34 7.09 11.16
C PHE A 76 -0.97 6.84 9.78
N ARG A 77 -2.31 6.95 9.70
CA ARG A 77 -3.10 6.74 8.48
C ARG A 77 -2.55 7.51 7.29
N ASP A 78 -2.37 8.81 7.46
CA ASP A 78 -1.84 9.71 6.43
C ASP A 78 -0.48 9.26 5.88
N ARG A 79 0.33 8.57 6.68
CA ARG A 79 1.67 8.15 6.29
C ARG A 79 1.64 6.93 5.40
N TRP A 80 0.93 5.90 5.79
CA TRP A 80 0.84 4.70 4.95
C TRP A 80 -0.04 4.94 3.73
N GLU A 81 -1.07 5.79 3.83
CA GLU A 81 -1.86 6.25 2.67
C GLU A 81 -1.00 6.99 1.64
N GLN A 82 -0.16 7.93 2.09
CA GLN A 82 0.76 8.63 1.19
C GLN A 82 1.80 7.69 0.57
N GLY A 83 2.35 6.77 1.36
CA GLY A 83 3.31 5.78 0.86
C GLY A 83 2.69 4.84 -0.18
N LEU A 84 1.43 4.46 0.03
CA LEU A 84 0.65 3.67 -0.92
C LEU A 84 0.50 4.43 -2.24
N TYR A 85 0.01 5.67 -2.19
CA TYR A 85 -0.16 6.53 -3.37
C TYR A 85 1.13 6.82 -4.13
N ASP A 86 2.20 7.19 -3.42
CA ASP A 86 3.45 7.62 -4.04
C ASP A 86 4.09 6.53 -4.92
N ALA A 87 3.80 5.26 -4.65
CA ALA A 87 4.34 4.12 -5.40
C ALA A 87 4.08 4.21 -6.91
N ASP A 88 2.94 4.79 -7.30
CA ASP A 88 2.51 4.96 -8.68
C ASP A 88 2.81 6.36 -9.26
N HIS A 89 3.22 7.31 -8.43
CA HIS A 89 3.20 8.74 -8.77
C HIS A 89 4.59 9.38 -8.85
N ILE A 90 5.56 8.85 -8.11
CA ILE A 90 6.89 9.47 -8.03
C ILE A 90 8.04 8.48 -8.22
N ASN A 91 9.19 9.01 -8.68
CA ASN A 91 10.44 8.26 -8.70
C ASN A 91 10.98 8.08 -7.27
N PRO A 92 11.61 6.93 -6.97
CA PRO A 92 11.97 5.85 -7.88
C PRO A 92 10.88 4.78 -8.09
N TYR A 93 9.71 4.93 -7.48
CA TYR A 93 8.76 3.83 -7.26
C TYR A 93 7.99 3.39 -8.51
N TYR A 94 7.62 4.32 -9.38
CA TYR A 94 6.96 4.02 -10.66
C TYR A 94 7.93 3.75 -11.83
N ASP A 95 9.23 3.57 -11.53
CA ASP A 95 10.29 3.23 -12.49
C ASP A 95 10.35 4.17 -13.72
N THR A 96 10.30 5.49 -13.51
CA THR A 96 10.22 6.48 -14.60
C THR A 96 9.06 6.17 -15.57
N SER A 97 7.88 5.91 -15.00
CA SER A 97 6.63 5.58 -15.70
C SER A 97 6.64 4.26 -16.47
N THR A 98 7.58 3.36 -16.15
CA THR A 98 7.57 1.99 -16.71
C THR A 98 6.85 1.00 -15.80
N PHE A 99 6.71 1.31 -14.50
CA PHE A 99 6.07 0.45 -13.50
C PHE A 99 6.66 -0.97 -13.43
N MET A 100 7.89 -1.20 -13.91
CA MET A 100 8.51 -2.54 -13.92
C MET A 100 8.52 -3.22 -12.55
N SER A 101 8.70 -2.44 -11.48
CA SER A 101 8.72 -2.91 -10.11
C SER A 101 7.34 -3.30 -9.56
N HIS A 102 6.26 -3.02 -10.27
CA HIS A 102 4.87 -3.35 -9.90
C HIS A 102 4.44 -4.72 -10.40
N PHE A 103 5.29 -5.39 -11.19
CA PHE A 103 5.00 -6.71 -11.76
C PHE A 103 5.89 -7.78 -11.14
N TYR A 104 5.33 -8.98 -10.99
CA TYR A 104 6.05 -10.16 -10.54
C TYR A 104 5.33 -11.43 -10.95
N ASP A 105 5.88 -12.17 -11.91
CA ASP A 105 5.42 -13.52 -12.21
C ASP A 105 6.09 -14.54 -11.27
N PRO A 106 5.32 -15.31 -10.47
CA PRO A 106 5.86 -16.26 -9.51
C PRO A 106 6.56 -17.47 -10.16
N ASP A 107 6.22 -17.83 -11.40
CA ASP A 107 6.81 -18.98 -12.09
C ASP A 107 8.19 -18.62 -12.64
N THR A 108 8.31 -17.48 -13.32
CA THR A 108 9.58 -17.02 -13.91
C THR A 108 10.44 -16.25 -12.90
N LYS A 109 9.82 -15.72 -11.84
CA LYS A 109 10.40 -14.83 -10.84
C LYS A 109 10.91 -13.51 -11.43
N THR A 110 10.24 -13.02 -12.47
CA THR A 110 10.61 -11.79 -13.20
C THR A 110 9.43 -10.84 -13.36
N ASN A 111 9.72 -9.57 -13.63
CA ASN A 111 8.74 -8.62 -14.15
C ASN A 111 8.50 -8.81 -15.67
N TYR A 112 7.65 -7.97 -16.26
CA TYR A 112 7.25 -8.08 -17.67
C TYR A 112 8.41 -7.83 -18.66
N ALA A 113 9.50 -7.22 -18.22
CA ALA A 113 10.71 -7.04 -19.01
C ALA A 113 11.68 -8.25 -18.91
N GLY A 114 11.27 -9.33 -18.23
CA GLY A 114 12.10 -10.51 -18.00
C GLY A 114 13.23 -10.29 -16.98
N LEU A 115 13.16 -9.19 -16.21
CA LEU A 115 14.17 -8.88 -15.21
C LEU A 115 13.78 -9.47 -13.85
N SER A 116 14.74 -10.05 -13.17
CA SER A 116 14.58 -10.53 -11.79
C SER A 116 14.79 -9.43 -10.74
N TYR A 117 14.98 -8.17 -11.16
CA TYR A 117 15.02 -6.95 -10.33
C TYR A 117 14.91 -5.69 -11.22
N PRO A 118 14.10 -4.69 -10.84
CA PRO A 118 13.16 -4.70 -9.72
C PRO A 118 11.89 -5.51 -10.05
N THR A 119 11.25 -6.08 -9.04
CA THR A 119 9.97 -6.82 -9.13
C THR A 119 9.10 -6.47 -7.92
N ALA A 120 7.79 -6.69 -7.99
CA ALA A 120 6.88 -6.41 -6.86
C ALA A 120 7.30 -7.15 -5.59
N ARG A 121 7.74 -8.41 -5.74
CA ARG A 121 8.29 -9.21 -4.64
C ARG A 121 9.49 -8.56 -3.95
N GLN A 122 10.47 -8.09 -4.70
CA GLN A 122 11.68 -7.49 -4.12
C GLN A 122 11.45 -6.08 -3.62
N SER A 123 10.70 -5.26 -4.35
CA SER A 123 10.38 -3.89 -3.96
C SER A 123 9.50 -3.88 -2.70
N GLY A 124 8.45 -4.69 -2.67
CA GLY A 124 7.60 -4.86 -1.48
C GLY A 124 8.42 -5.31 -0.27
N ALA A 125 9.24 -6.36 -0.40
CA ALA A 125 10.09 -6.80 0.71
C ALA A 125 11.14 -5.77 1.14
N LYS A 126 11.72 -5.01 0.21
CA LYS A 126 12.65 -3.92 0.53
C LYS A 126 11.96 -2.88 1.43
N TYR A 127 10.79 -2.39 1.04
CA TYR A 127 10.08 -1.38 1.82
C TYR A 127 9.50 -1.93 3.11
N PHE A 128 9.09 -3.21 3.15
CA PHE A 128 8.73 -3.89 4.39
C PHE A 128 9.88 -3.87 5.42
N ASN A 129 11.09 -4.22 4.97
CA ASN A 129 12.26 -4.25 5.83
C ASN A 129 12.71 -2.83 6.25
N LEU A 130 12.61 -1.85 5.35
CA LEU A 130 12.84 -0.45 5.71
C LEU A 130 11.83 0.04 6.75
N ALA A 131 10.56 -0.27 6.57
CA ALA A 131 9.51 0.03 7.53
C ALA A 131 9.79 -0.61 8.89
N SER A 132 10.18 -1.90 8.92
CA SER A 132 10.55 -2.60 10.15
C SER A 132 11.74 -1.93 10.86
N ASN A 133 12.76 -1.52 10.10
CA ASN A 133 13.93 -0.85 10.67
C ASN A 133 13.57 0.51 11.27
N TYR A 134 12.79 1.34 10.56
CA TYR A 134 12.31 2.61 11.10
C TYR A 134 11.42 2.39 12.34
N TYR A 135 10.53 1.41 12.30
CA TYR A 135 9.64 1.07 13.41
C TYR A 135 10.42 0.72 14.68
N LYS A 136 11.40 -0.18 14.55
CA LYS A 136 12.28 -0.60 15.67
C LYS A 136 13.13 0.53 16.24
N ASN A 137 13.39 1.56 15.44
CA ASN A 137 14.12 2.76 15.87
C ASN A 137 13.19 3.89 16.37
N GLY A 138 11.87 3.66 16.47
CA GLY A 138 10.91 4.66 16.92
C GLY A 138 10.61 5.77 15.89
N ASP A 139 11.04 5.63 14.64
CA ASP A 139 10.69 6.57 13.57
C ASP A 139 9.41 6.09 12.86
N PHE A 140 8.28 6.21 13.55
CA PHE A 140 7.00 5.74 13.01
C PHE A 140 6.55 6.50 11.76
N TYR A 141 6.90 7.77 11.63
CA TYR A 141 6.54 8.56 10.45
C TYR A 141 7.11 7.96 9.16
N ASN A 142 8.40 7.59 9.17
CA ASN A 142 9.02 6.90 8.05
C ASN A 142 8.66 5.41 8.02
N ALA A 143 8.42 4.77 9.16
CA ALA A 143 7.99 3.38 9.21
C ALA A 143 6.67 3.17 8.46
N PHE A 144 5.64 3.95 8.80
CA PHE A 144 4.32 3.83 8.18
C PHE A 144 4.33 4.27 6.72
N TYR A 145 5.12 5.28 6.34
CA TYR A 145 5.32 5.62 4.94
C TYR A 145 5.91 4.46 4.12
N ASN A 146 6.97 3.83 4.62
CA ASN A 146 7.56 2.65 3.96
C ASN A 146 6.63 1.43 4.03
N LEU A 147 5.82 1.30 5.07
CA LEU A 147 4.79 0.26 5.14
C LEU A 147 3.75 0.48 4.04
N GLY A 148 3.32 1.72 3.81
CA GLY A 148 2.45 2.09 2.68
C GLY A 148 3.02 1.66 1.33
N LEU A 149 4.29 2.01 1.06
CA LEU A 149 5.00 1.55 -0.15
C LEU A 149 5.03 0.03 -0.25
N SER A 150 5.31 -0.67 0.85
CA SER A 150 5.32 -2.14 0.88
C SER A 150 3.94 -2.75 0.61
N LEU A 151 2.88 -2.12 1.12
CA LEU A 151 1.50 -2.57 0.94
C LEU A 151 1.08 -2.39 -0.51
N HIS A 152 1.50 -1.32 -1.19
CA HIS A 152 1.26 -1.11 -2.62
C HIS A 152 1.72 -2.31 -3.44
N TYR A 153 3.02 -2.63 -3.36
CA TYR A 153 3.61 -3.76 -4.07
C TYR A 153 3.03 -5.12 -3.65
N PHE A 154 2.57 -5.24 -2.40
CA PHE A 154 1.87 -6.44 -1.96
C PHE A 154 0.52 -6.58 -2.67
N THR A 155 -0.28 -5.51 -2.72
CA THR A 155 -1.57 -5.50 -3.43
C THR A 155 -1.43 -5.57 -4.96
N ASP A 156 -0.31 -5.12 -5.54
CA ASP A 156 0.01 -5.42 -6.94
C ASP A 156 0.15 -6.92 -7.17
N ALA A 157 0.85 -7.61 -6.25
CA ALA A 157 1.01 -9.05 -6.34
C ALA A 157 -0.33 -9.79 -6.18
N THR A 158 -1.35 -9.17 -5.60
CA THR A 158 -2.72 -9.74 -5.56
C THR A 158 -3.51 -9.47 -6.85
N MET A 159 -2.95 -8.77 -7.84
CA MET A 159 -3.60 -8.47 -9.12
C MET A 159 -3.21 -9.55 -10.16
N PRO A 160 -4.16 -10.28 -10.77
CA PRO A 160 -3.85 -11.38 -11.69
C PRO A 160 -2.95 -11.01 -12.88
N LEU A 161 -3.19 -9.86 -13.52
CA LEU A 161 -2.38 -9.37 -14.65
C LEU A 161 -0.95 -9.01 -14.22
N HIS A 162 -0.77 -8.40 -13.04
CA HIS A 162 0.56 -8.08 -12.48
C HIS A 162 1.33 -9.34 -12.12
N ALA A 163 0.64 -10.32 -11.54
CA ALA A 163 1.15 -11.64 -11.22
C ALA A 163 1.47 -12.51 -12.47
N SER A 164 1.15 -11.99 -13.66
CA SER A 164 1.30 -12.70 -14.94
C SER A 164 2.00 -11.87 -16.00
N ASN A 165 2.62 -10.75 -15.62
CA ASN A 165 3.36 -9.86 -16.52
C ASN A 165 2.54 -9.33 -17.72
N ILE A 166 1.22 -9.22 -17.57
CA ILE A 166 0.33 -8.65 -18.59
C ILE A 166 0.20 -7.15 -18.35
N SER A 167 1.02 -6.36 -19.04
CA SER A 167 0.97 -4.89 -18.96
C SER A 167 -0.13 -4.31 -19.87
N ASN A 168 -0.42 -3.02 -19.72
CA ASN A 168 -1.36 -2.32 -20.59
C ASN A 168 -0.92 -2.23 -22.07
N LEU A 169 0.35 -2.53 -22.36
CA LEU A 169 0.92 -2.60 -23.70
C LEU A 169 0.96 -4.03 -24.27
N ASP A 170 0.38 -5.02 -23.59
CA ASP A 170 0.33 -6.39 -24.11
C ASP A 170 -0.35 -6.44 -25.48
N HIS A 171 0.28 -7.10 -26.44
CA HIS A 171 -0.13 -7.08 -27.84
C HIS A 171 -1.41 -7.88 -28.11
N HIS A 172 -1.82 -8.79 -27.21
CA HIS A 172 -3.05 -9.56 -27.37
C HIS A 172 -4.30 -8.71 -27.07
N ALA A 173 -4.20 -7.79 -26.11
CA ALA A 173 -5.30 -6.88 -25.75
C ALA A 173 -4.80 -5.53 -25.19
N PRO A 174 -4.24 -4.64 -26.04
CA PRO A 174 -3.75 -3.34 -25.61
C PRO A 174 -4.87 -2.51 -24.96
N GLY A 175 -4.60 -1.90 -23.81
CA GLY A 175 -5.59 -1.13 -23.07
C GLY A 175 -6.53 -1.97 -22.19
N TYR A 176 -6.50 -3.30 -22.24
CA TYR A 176 -7.38 -4.13 -21.42
C TYR A 176 -7.07 -3.98 -19.93
N HIS A 177 -5.78 -4.00 -19.58
CA HIS A 177 -5.28 -3.88 -18.21
C HIS A 177 -5.87 -2.68 -17.49
N SER A 178 -5.68 -1.47 -18.04
CA SER A 178 -6.20 -0.25 -17.41
C SER A 178 -7.73 -0.23 -17.34
N LYS A 179 -8.44 -0.82 -18.31
CA LYS A 179 -9.91 -0.91 -18.26
C LYS A 179 -10.42 -1.93 -17.24
N LEU A 180 -9.67 -3.00 -17.00
CA LEU A 180 -10.00 -3.96 -15.95
C LEU A 180 -9.83 -3.33 -14.57
N GLU A 181 -8.77 -2.56 -14.36
CA GLU A 181 -8.55 -1.83 -13.10
C GLU A 181 -9.64 -0.80 -12.85
N SER A 182 -9.94 0.07 -13.83
CA SER A 182 -11.05 1.02 -13.70
C SER A 182 -12.40 0.33 -13.48
N PHE A 183 -12.64 -0.83 -14.12
CA PHE A 183 -13.87 -1.58 -13.87
C PHE A 183 -13.91 -2.17 -12.45
N SER A 184 -12.75 -2.58 -11.92
CA SER A 184 -12.63 -3.13 -10.58
C SER A 184 -12.93 -2.07 -9.52
N GLU A 185 -12.40 -0.86 -9.68
CA GLU A 185 -12.72 0.31 -8.85
C GLU A 185 -14.24 0.56 -8.82
N LEU A 186 -14.90 0.55 -9.99
CA LEU A 186 -16.34 0.78 -10.11
C LEU A 186 -17.22 -0.26 -9.39
N ILE A 187 -16.70 -1.45 -9.10
CA ILE A 187 -17.47 -2.54 -8.49
C ILE A 187 -17.02 -2.91 -7.08
N GLN A 188 -15.90 -2.37 -6.59
CA GLN A 188 -15.24 -2.83 -5.36
C GLN A 188 -16.15 -2.78 -4.12
N ASP A 189 -17.05 -1.80 -4.02
CA ASP A 189 -18.01 -1.70 -2.91
C ASP A 189 -19.06 -2.83 -2.85
N GLN A 190 -19.10 -3.68 -3.89
CA GLN A 190 -19.94 -4.88 -3.93
C GLN A 190 -19.26 -6.10 -3.32
N VAL A 191 -18.00 -5.98 -2.89
CA VAL A 191 -17.31 -7.04 -2.15
C VAL A 191 -18.03 -7.27 -0.82
N THR A 192 -18.30 -8.54 -0.53
CA THR A 192 -18.84 -8.97 0.77
C THR A 192 -17.76 -9.75 1.50
N VAL A 193 -17.35 -9.27 2.68
CA VAL A 193 -16.39 -9.97 3.54
C VAL A 193 -17.15 -10.70 4.64
N PRO A 194 -17.35 -12.03 4.53
CA PRO A 194 -18.27 -12.76 5.41
C PRO A 194 -17.76 -13.00 6.84
N ASP A 195 -16.49 -12.74 7.15
CA ASP A 195 -15.91 -13.00 8.46
C ASP A 195 -14.82 -11.97 8.84
N SER A 196 -14.60 -11.76 10.15
CA SER A 196 -13.52 -10.91 10.70
C SER A 196 -12.21 -11.70 10.92
N GLY A 197 -12.06 -12.85 10.27
CA GLY A 197 -10.90 -13.72 10.43
C GLY A 197 -9.67 -13.18 9.70
N LEU A 198 -8.49 -13.37 10.31
CA LEU A 198 -7.23 -13.14 9.61
C LEU A 198 -6.81 -14.34 8.78
N TYR A 199 -6.28 -14.09 7.58
CA TYR A 199 -5.68 -15.10 6.73
C TYR A 199 -4.18 -15.20 6.95
N ASN A 200 -3.72 -16.35 7.41
CA ASN A 200 -2.29 -16.67 7.47
C ASN A 200 -1.91 -17.49 6.24
N LEU A 201 -1.54 -16.81 5.16
CA LEU A 201 -1.21 -17.43 3.87
C LEU A 201 -0.07 -18.44 3.97
N VAL A 202 0.99 -18.07 4.68
CA VAL A 202 2.18 -18.88 4.88
C VAL A 202 2.67 -18.73 6.32
N PRO A 203 3.10 -19.82 6.99
CA PRO A 203 3.66 -19.77 8.34
C PRO A 203 5.11 -19.29 8.31
N SER A 204 5.33 -18.07 7.81
CA SER A 204 6.65 -17.45 7.66
C SER A 204 6.60 -15.98 8.04
N ASN A 205 7.77 -15.47 8.43
CA ASN A 205 8.01 -14.05 8.69
C ASN A 205 8.78 -13.38 7.53
N ASP A 206 8.98 -14.10 6.42
CA ASP A 206 9.65 -13.60 5.23
C ASP A 206 8.66 -12.85 4.32
N PRO A 207 8.78 -11.52 4.14
CA PRO A 207 7.90 -10.76 3.27
C PRO A 207 8.00 -11.19 1.79
N GLU A 208 9.16 -11.66 1.31
CA GLU A 208 9.27 -12.12 -0.08
C GLU A 208 8.42 -13.38 -0.32
N LEU A 209 8.31 -14.26 0.67
CA LEU A 209 7.49 -15.47 0.57
C LEU A 209 5.99 -15.14 0.61
N TRP A 210 5.59 -14.17 1.42
CA TRP A 210 4.21 -13.69 1.43
C TRP A 210 3.80 -13.06 0.09
N ILE A 211 4.64 -12.16 -0.45
CA ILE A 211 4.36 -11.53 -1.75
C ILE A 211 4.37 -12.58 -2.87
N HIS A 212 5.30 -13.55 -2.81
CA HIS A 212 5.31 -14.66 -3.77
C HIS A 212 4.02 -15.47 -3.72
N GLN A 213 3.53 -15.80 -2.53
CA GLN A 213 2.32 -16.61 -2.40
C GLN A 213 1.06 -15.85 -2.83
N ALA A 214 0.97 -14.55 -2.53
CA ALA A 214 -0.09 -13.69 -3.07
C ALA A 214 -0.11 -13.72 -4.61
N ALA A 215 1.06 -13.59 -5.24
CA ALA A 215 1.19 -13.70 -6.70
C ALA A 215 0.78 -15.07 -7.25
N VAL A 216 1.12 -16.17 -6.56
CA VAL A 216 0.69 -17.53 -6.95
C VAL A 216 -0.85 -17.63 -6.91
N GLN A 217 -1.49 -17.11 -5.87
CA GLN A 217 -2.96 -17.10 -5.75
C GLN A 217 -3.59 -16.23 -6.84
N ALA A 218 -3.12 -15.00 -7.02
CA ALA A 218 -3.65 -14.09 -8.03
C ALA A 218 -3.49 -14.64 -9.46
N LYS A 219 -2.33 -15.23 -9.77
CA LYS A 219 -2.08 -15.86 -11.08
C LYS A 219 -3.05 -17.01 -11.36
N SER A 220 -3.48 -17.76 -10.34
CA SER A 220 -4.46 -18.85 -10.51
C SER A 220 -5.82 -18.38 -11.04
N VAL A 221 -6.15 -17.10 -10.87
CA VAL A 221 -7.39 -16.48 -11.36
C VAL A 221 -7.32 -16.11 -12.84
N MET A 222 -6.12 -16.08 -13.45
CA MET A 222 -5.92 -15.65 -14.83
C MET A 222 -6.90 -16.24 -15.85
N PRO A 223 -7.19 -17.56 -15.89
CA PRO A 223 -8.10 -18.13 -16.88
C PRO A 223 -9.53 -17.54 -16.83
N GLN A 224 -9.93 -16.97 -15.69
CA GLN A 224 -11.25 -16.37 -15.47
C GLN A 224 -11.32 -14.89 -15.86
N VAL A 225 -10.18 -14.21 -15.92
CA VAL A 225 -10.09 -12.76 -16.23
C VAL A 225 -9.39 -12.47 -17.55
N TRP A 226 -8.62 -13.41 -18.09
CA TRP A 226 -7.87 -13.27 -19.33
C TRP A 226 -7.91 -14.59 -20.11
N ASN A 227 -8.72 -14.64 -21.15
CA ASN A 227 -8.83 -15.77 -22.08
C ASN A 227 -9.34 -15.29 -23.47
N ASP A 228 -9.30 -16.17 -24.46
CA ASP A 228 -9.65 -15.84 -25.85
C ASP A 228 -11.05 -15.22 -26.00
N SER A 229 -12.04 -15.70 -25.23
CA SER A 229 -13.41 -15.16 -25.28
C SER A 229 -13.46 -13.73 -24.73
N ILE A 230 -12.83 -13.48 -23.59
CA ILE A 230 -12.77 -12.16 -22.96
C ILE A 230 -12.03 -11.17 -23.86
N ILE A 231 -10.88 -11.57 -24.40
CA ILE A 231 -10.08 -10.74 -25.31
C ILE A 231 -10.86 -10.42 -26.58
N ASN A 232 -11.55 -11.40 -27.16
CA ASN A 232 -12.40 -11.18 -28.34
C ASN A 232 -13.56 -10.20 -28.03
N TRP A 233 -14.26 -10.35 -26.90
CA TRP A 233 -15.29 -9.38 -26.50
C TRP A 233 -14.71 -7.99 -26.22
N PHE A 234 -13.53 -7.90 -25.62
CA PHE A 234 -12.85 -6.63 -25.40
C PHE A 234 -12.54 -5.90 -26.73
N TRP A 235 -12.03 -6.61 -27.73
CA TRP A 235 -11.82 -6.04 -29.07
C TRP A 235 -13.12 -5.52 -29.70
N GLN A 236 -14.21 -6.29 -29.56
CA GLN A 236 -15.52 -5.91 -30.11
C GLN A 236 -16.19 -4.77 -29.31
N ALA A 237 -15.80 -4.57 -28.05
CA ALA A 237 -16.28 -3.48 -27.20
C ALA A 237 -15.87 -2.10 -27.72
N ALA A 238 -14.85 -2.01 -28.59
CA ALA A 238 -14.47 -0.76 -29.26
C ALA A 238 -15.58 -0.18 -30.14
N TYR A 239 -16.54 -1.00 -30.58
CA TYR A 239 -17.63 -0.60 -31.47
C TYR A 239 -19.02 -1.02 -30.99
N SER A 240 -19.13 -1.65 -29.81
CA SER A 240 -20.39 -2.21 -29.32
C SER A 240 -20.47 -2.26 -27.80
N ASN A 241 -21.47 -1.58 -27.25
CA ASN A 241 -21.77 -1.62 -25.82
C ASN A 241 -22.14 -3.03 -25.34
N TYR A 242 -22.79 -3.84 -26.20
CA TYR A 242 -23.12 -5.22 -25.86
C TYR A 242 -21.87 -6.04 -25.49
N TYR A 243 -20.79 -5.92 -26.28
CA TYR A 243 -19.55 -6.65 -25.97
C TYR A 243 -18.77 -6.04 -24.80
N SER A 244 -18.92 -4.72 -24.58
CA SER A 244 -18.45 -4.07 -23.35
C SER A 244 -19.09 -4.67 -22.10
N ASP A 245 -20.41 -4.89 -22.14
CA ASP A 245 -21.15 -5.51 -21.05
C ASP A 245 -20.80 -6.99 -20.89
N MET A 246 -20.57 -7.72 -21.99
CA MET A 246 -20.21 -9.14 -21.96
C MET A 246 -18.90 -9.40 -21.22
N TRP A 247 -17.80 -8.73 -21.59
CA TRP A 247 -16.52 -8.97 -20.92
C TRP A 247 -16.59 -8.55 -19.44
N LYS A 248 -17.23 -7.42 -19.13
CA LYS A 248 -17.43 -6.94 -17.74
C LYS A 248 -18.24 -7.93 -16.91
N SER A 249 -19.32 -8.45 -17.47
CA SER A 249 -20.21 -9.40 -16.79
C SER A 249 -19.46 -10.66 -16.37
N VAL A 250 -18.61 -11.21 -17.25
CA VAL A 250 -17.89 -12.46 -16.93
C VAL A 250 -16.74 -12.28 -15.95
N VAL A 251 -16.04 -11.13 -15.98
CA VAL A 251 -14.91 -10.89 -15.06
C VAL A 251 -15.36 -10.36 -13.70
N LYS A 252 -16.58 -9.84 -13.58
CA LYS A 252 -17.10 -9.24 -12.35
C LYS A 252 -16.96 -10.16 -11.13
N ALA A 253 -17.48 -11.39 -11.21
CA ALA A 253 -17.43 -12.31 -10.06
C ALA A 253 -16.00 -12.76 -9.71
N PRO A 254 -15.14 -13.16 -10.67
CA PRO A 254 -13.72 -13.41 -10.40
C PRO A 254 -12.99 -12.24 -9.74
N ILE A 255 -13.24 -11.01 -10.20
CA ILE A 255 -12.61 -9.81 -9.63
C ILE A 255 -13.10 -9.53 -8.21
N LEU A 256 -14.41 -9.59 -7.94
CA LEU A 256 -14.92 -9.41 -6.57
C LEU A 256 -14.36 -10.46 -5.60
N ASN A 257 -14.22 -11.71 -6.06
CA ASN A 257 -13.58 -12.77 -5.27
C ASN A 257 -12.09 -12.48 -5.04
N GLN A 258 -11.38 -11.98 -6.07
CA GLN A 258 -9.97 -11.62 -5.95
C GLN A 258 -9.75 -10.43 -5.03
N LEU A 259 -10.61 -9.41 -5.07
CA LEU A 259 -10.58 -8.29 -4.13
C LEU A 259 -10.82 -8.76 -2.69
N ASN A 260 -11.82 -9.62 -2.46
CA ASN A 260 -12.05 -10.21 -1.15
C ASN A 260 -10.81 -10.98 -0.63
N GLN A 261 -10.16 -11.74 -1.50
CA GLN A 261 -8.93 -12.46 -1.16
C GLN A 261 -7.82 -11.46 -0.84
N ALA A 262 -7.60 -10.44 -1.67
CA ALA A 262 -6.57 -9.42 -1.48
C ALA A 262 -6.68 -8.70 -0.14
N GLU A 263 -7.90 -8.36 0.31
CA GLU A 263 -8.15 -7.74 1.62
C GLU A 263 -7.68 -8.64 2.78
N ARG A 264 -8.00 -9.94 2.70
CA ARG A 264 -7.64 -10.94 3.72
C ARG A 264 -6.14 -11.18 3.77
N GLU A 265 -5.52 -11.27 2.60
CA GLU A 265 -4.08 -11.42 2.42
C GLU A 265 -3.33 -10.22 2.98
N THR A 266 -3.84 -9.01 2.69
CA THR A 266 -3.30 -7.74 3.18
C THR A 266 -3.41 -7.64 4.70
N ALA A 267 -4.55 -8.04 5.29
CA ALA A 267 -4.71 -8.11 6.74
C ALA A 267 -3.68 -9.05 7.39
N GLY A 268 -3.44 -10.22 6.78
CA GLY A 268 -2.41 -11.16 7.21
C GLY A 268 -0.99 -10.59 7.13
N PHE A 269 -0.69 -9.88 6.04
CA PHE A 269 0.62 -9.27 5.80
C PHE A 269 0.92 -8.13 6.79
N ILE A 270 -0.07 -7.28 7.07
CA ILE A 270 -0.01 -6.26 8.13
C ILE A 270 0.17 -6.91 9.50
N ASN A 271 -0.61 -7.96 9.82
CA ASN A 271 -0.46 -8.69 11.07
C ASN A 271 0.94 -9.31 11.21
N MET A 272 1.52 -9.85 10.12
CA MET A 272 2.91 -10.31 10.12
C MET A 272 3.88 -9.16 10.47
N PHE A 273 3.71 -7.98 9.90
CA PHE A 273 4.53 -6.80 10.23
C PHE A 273 4.50 -6.51 11.74
N PHE A 274 3.33 -6.48 12.35
CA PHE A 274 3.23 -6.18 13.79
C PHE A 274 3.70 -7.32 14.69
N ARG A 275 3.48 -8.59 14.32
CA ARG A 275 4.10 -9.72 15.06
C ARG A 275 5.63 -9.66 15.06
N LEU A 276 6.23 -9.16 13.99
CA LEU A 276 7.69 -9.02 13.86
C LEU A 276 8.28 -7.83 14.61
N ASN A 277 7.50 -6.76 14.77
CA ASN A 277 7.96 -5.49 15.29
C ASN A 277 7.43 -5.17 16.69
N GLY A 278 6.41 -5.89 17.15
CA GLY A 278 5.67 -5.61 18.38
C GLY A 278 4.65 -4.49 18.19
N VAL A 279 3.74 -4.38 19.15
CA VAL A 279 2.81 -3.26 19.30
C VAL A 279 2.90 -2.79 20.75
N GLU A 280 3.97 -2.07 21.07
CA GLU A 280 4.13 -1.47 22.38
C GLU A 280 3.52 -0.06 22.33
N THR A 281 2.42 0.15 23.06
CA THR A 281 1.83 1.47 23.36
C THR A 281 2.13 1.80 24.84
N PRO A 282 3.40 2.07 25.19
CA PRO A 282 3.83 2.13 26.59
C PRO A 282 3.33 3.37 27.32
N VAL A 283 2.79 4.36 26.61
CA VAL A 283 2.43 5.65 27.19
C VAL A 283 0.95 5.89 26.99
N THR A 284 0.28 6.39 28.03
CA THR A 284 -1.06 6.97 27.89
C THR A 284 -1.00 8.43 28.30
N VAL A 285 -1.41 9.33 27.41
CA VAL A 285 -1.54 10.76 27.70
C VAL A 285 -2.99 11.08 28.01
N TYR A 286 -3.22 12.05 28.91
CA TYR A 286 -4.54 12.42 29.40
C TYR A 286 -4.76 13.93 29.32
N SER A 287 -5.99 14.34 28.99
CA SER A 287 -6.34 15.75 28.83
C SER A 287 -6.49 16.49 30.15
N GLU A 288 -6.70 15.76 31.25
CA GLU A 288 -6.82 16.31 32.60
C GLU A 288 -5.79 15.66 33.54
N THR A 289 -5.62 16.27 34.72
CA THR A 289 -4.70 15.77 35.74
C THR A 289 -5.22 14.48 36.37
N ALA A 290 -4.34 13.79 37.12
CA ALA A 290 -4.62 12.53 37.79
C ALA A 290 -5.20 11.44 36.86
N PHE A 291 -4.71 11.36 35.62
CA PHE A 291 -5.03 10.34 34.63
C PHE A 291 -6.52 10.29 34.25
N SER A 292 -7.12 11.47 34.06
CA SER A 292 -8.54 11.61 33.77
C SER A 292 -8.82 12.42 32.49
N GLY A 293 -10.08 12.45 32.05
CA GLY A 293 -10.48 13.12 30.82
C GLY A 293 -10.29 12.26 29.57
N ALA A 294 -10.16 12.93 28.41
CA ALA A 294 -9.83 12.25 27.17
C ALA A 294 -8.43 11.65 27.25
N SER A 295 -8.20 10.52 26.59
CA SER A 295 -6.91 9.83 26.64
C SER A 295 -6.51 9.26 25.28
N GLU A 296 -5.21 9.12 25.07
CA GLU A 296 -4.63 8.52 23.87
C GLU A 296 -3.48 7.58 24.26
N LEU A 297 -3.48 6.38 23.67
CA LEU A 297 -2.38 5.44 23.77
C LEU A 297 -1.32 5.78 22.74
N LEU A 298 -0.09 5.99 23.20
CA LEU A 298 1.06 6.32 22.36
C LEU A 298 2.08 5.19 22.40
N GLY A 299 2.57 4.85 21.20
CA GLY A 299 3.73 3.99 20.99
C GLY A 299 5.04 4.68 21.35
N SER A 300 6.15 3.99 21.18
CA SER A 300 7.47 4.65 21.14
C SER A 300 7.56 5.68 20.01
N GLY A 301 8.61 6.47 19.92
CA GLY A 301 8.83 7.38 18.81
C GLY A 301 8.42 8.82 19.05
N ASN A 302 8.36 9.57 17.96
CA ASN A 302 8.34 11.03 17.98
C ASN A 302 6.98 11.57 17.51
N TYR A 303 6.39 12.42 18.35
CA TYR A 303 5.07 13.00 18.15
C TYR A 303 5.19 14.52 18.14
N ASP A 304 5.04 15.14 16.98
CA ASP A 304 5.03 16.59 16.83
C ASP A 304 3.59 17.12 16.79
N TYR A 305 3.43 18.43 16.68
CA TYR A 305 2.16 19.14 16.61
C TYR A 305 1.15 18.45 15.69
N ASN A 306 1.57 18.11 14.47
CA ASN A 306 0.69 17.50 13.47
C ASN A 306 0.18 16.10 13.85
N GLN A 307 0.90 15.38 14.71
CA GLN A 307 0.44 14.10 15.24
C GLN A 307 -0.49 14.32 16.43
N LEU A 308 -0.13 15.21 17.36
CA LEU A 308 -0.92 15.47 18.55
C LEU A 308 -2.30 16.04 18.23
N VAL A 309 -2.43 16.92 17.24
CA VAL A 309 -3.74 17.49 16.83
C VAL A 309 -4.70 16.47 16.23
N LYS A 310 -4.21 15.31 15.75
CA LYS A 310 -5.05 14.22 15.26
C LYS A 310 -5.53 13.30 16.39
N GLY A 311 -4.76 13.26 17.48
CA GLY A 311 -5.05 12.50 18.68
C GLY A 311 -5.62 13.39 19.78
N ILE A 312 -4.94 13.44 20.91
CA ILE A 312 -5.41 14.11 22.13
C ILE A 312 -5.52 15.64 22.03
N GLY A 313 -4.86 16.26 21.06
CA GLY A 313 -4.87 17.70 20.80
C GLY A 313 -3.58 18.41 21.20
N ASN A 314 -3.31 19.55 20.53
CA ASN A 314 -2.24 20.45 20.93
C ASN A 314 -2.56 21.13 22.26
N ASP A 315 -1.56 21.30 23.12
CA ASP A 315 -1.72 21.94 24.43
C ASP A 315 -2.81 21.28 25.30
N ALA A 316 -3.13 20.02 25.05
CA ALA A 316 -4.20 19.31 25.73
C ALA A 316 -3.69 18.47 26.91
N ILE A 317 -2.42 18.03 26.87
CA ILE A 317 -1.89 17.02 27.79
C ILE A 317 -1.65 17.63 29.18
N SER A 318 -2.20 16.95 30.19
CA SER A 318 -2.12 17.37 31.60
C SER A 318 -1.53 16.29 32.52
N SER A 319 -1.65 15.01 32.17
CA SER A 319 -1.00 13.91 32.88
C SER A 319 -0.61 12.77 31.94
N ILE A 320 0.36 11.96 32.36
CA ILE A 320 0.97 10.92 31.51
C ILE A 320 1.24 9.67 32.35
N HIS A 321 0.67 8.54 31.95
CA HIS A 321 1.03 7.21 32.45
C HIS A 321 2.15 6.62 31.58
N ILE A 322 3.20 6.09 32.20
CA ILE A 322 4.38 5.57 31.50
C ILE A 322 4.67 4.15 32.00
N ALA A 323 4.58 3.18 31.09
CA ALA A 323 4.91 1.80 31.37
C ALA A 323 6.39 1.67 31.82
N PRO A 324 6.72 0.74 32.74
CA PRO A 324 8.09 0.51 33.15
C PRO A 324 9.03 0.23 31.97
N GLY A 325 10.24 0.79 32.02
CA GLY A 325 11.24 0.65 30.97
C GLY A 325 11.13 1.66 29.83
N TYR A 326 10.32 2.72 29.99
CA TYR A 326 10.18 3.81 29.02
C TYR A 326 10.41 5.18 29.64
N GLN A 327 10.82 6.12 28.79
CA GLN A 327 10.87 7.54 29.10
C GLN A 327 10.03 8.34 28.09
N VAL A 328 9.51 9.47 28.56
CA VAL A 328 8.84 10.47 27.74
C VAL A 328 9.55 11.80 27.90
N THR A 329 10.03 12.40 26.82
CA THR A 329 10.48 13.78 26.82
C THR A 329 9.40 14.66 26.20
N VAL A 330 8.80 15.53 26.99
CA VAL A 330 7.78 16.48 26.53
C VAL A 330 8.38 17.86 26.25
N PHE A 331 7.83 18.58 25.27
CA PHE A 331 8.28 19.88 24.82
C PHE A 331 7.11 20.85 24.67
N ALA A 332 7.30 22.08 25.15
CA ALA A 332 6.28 23.12 25.12
C ALA A 332 5.98 23.66 23.70
N ASN A 333 6.88 23.46 22.75
CA ASN A 333 6.70 23.91 21.37
C ASN A 333 6.82 22.72 20.40
N ALA A 334 6.29 22.92 19.18
CA ALA A 334 6.50 22.01 18.05
C ALA A 334 8.00 21.84 17.71
N ASN A 335 8.31 20.84 16.89
CA ASN A 335 9.66 20.48 16.46
C ASN A 335 10.61 20.15 17.63
N TYR A 336 10.09 19.59 18.72
CA TYR A 336 10.87 19.16 19.90
C TYR A 336 11.69 20.30 20.51
N SER A 337 11.05 21.47 20.68
CA SER A 337 11.73 22.70 21.08
C SER A 337 11.05 23.40 22.27
N GLY A 338 11.69 24.44 22.82
CA GLY A 338 11.19 25.18 23.98
C GLY A 338 11.47 24.51 25.32
N ALA A 339 10.67 24.87 26.34
CA ALA A 339 10.78 24.26 27.67
C ALA A 339 10.48 22.76 27.57
N SER A 340 11.28 21.93 28.24
CA SER A 340 11.16 20.48 28.17
C SER A 340 11.34 19.80 29.52
N LYS A 341 10.78 18.60 29.64
CA LYS A 341 10.87 17.75 30.83
C LYS A 341 10.98 16.30 30.41
N VAL A 342 11.91 15.57 31.01
CA VAL A 342 12.03 14.11 30.85
C VAL A 342 11.29 13.44 32.00
N LEU A 343 10.44 12.48 31.67
CA LEU A 343 9.63 11.69 32.58
C LEU A 343 9.99 10.21 32.40
N THR A 344 10.30 9.51 33.48
CA THR A 344 10.65 8.07 33.48
C THR A 344 9.66 7.21 34.26
N ALA A 345 8.60 7.83 34.76
CA ALA A 345 7.50 7.22 35.49
C ALA A 345 6.26 8.13 35.37
N ASP A 346 5.12 7.60 35.83
CA ASP A 346 3.85 8.32 35.87
C ASP A 346 3.96 9.75 36.38
N ALA A 347 3.35 10.67 35.65
CA ALA A 347 3.21 12.07 36.01
C ALA A 347 1.72 12.39 36.11
N SER A 348 1.19 12.46 37.33
CA SER A 348 -0.21 12.82 37.58
C SER A 348 -0.51 14.30 37.30
N ASP A 349 0.52 15.13 37.12
CA ASP A 349 0.47 16.53 36.72
C ASP A 349 1.79 16.89 36.01
N LEU A 350 1.74 17.85 35.07
CA LEU A 350 2.91 18.30 34.30
C LEU A 350 3.50 19.63 34.78
N ASP A 351 3.09 20.11 35.96
CA ASP A 351 3.51 21.36 36.57
C ASP A 351 3.36 22.55 35.61
N ASN A 352 4.43 23.30 35.38
CA ASN A 352 4.50 24.43 34.46
C ASN A 352 4.35 24.05 32.98
N LEU A 353 4.38 22.77 32.65
CA LEU A 353 4.15 22.25 31.29
C LEU A 353 2.72 21.72 31.09
N ASN A 354 1.86 21.83 32.10
CA ASN A 354 0.45 21.46 31.99
C ASN A 354 -0.26 22.27 30.90
N LYS A 355 -0.93 21.58 29.96
CA LYS A 355 -1.63 22.18 28.82
C LYS A 355 -0.76 23.13 27.99
N THR A 356 0.51 22.78 27.80
CA THR A 356 1.42 23.50 26.88
C THR A 356 2.21 22.55 25.98
N ILE A 357 1.96 21.24 26.03
CA ILE A 357 2.73 20.27 25.23
C ILE A 357 2.32 20.33 23.76
N SER A 358 3.29 20.64 22.92
CA SER A 358 3.15 20.70 21.46
C SER A 358 4.00 19.67 20.73
N SER A 359 4.94 19.00 21.40
CA SER A 359 5.61 17.80 20.88
C SER A 359 6.17 16.93 22.01
N LEU A 360 6.35 15.63 21.76
CA LEU A 360 6.94 14.68 22.71
C LEU A 360 7.71 13.55 22.01
N LYS A 361 8.62 12.93 22.74
CA LYS A 361 9.38 11.75 22.31
C LYS A 361 9.22 10.63 23.34
N ILE A 362 9.01 9.41 22.89
CA ILE A 362 8.82 8.23 23.72
C ILE A 362 9.90 7.21 23.38
N GLU A 363 10.71 6.82 24.35
CA GLU A 363 11.89 5.98 24.10
C GLU A 363 11.97 4.86 25.15
N LYS A 364 12.48 3.70 24.75
CA LYS A 364 12.77 2.60 25.68
C LYS A 364 14.06 2.92 26.44
N ILE A 365 14.03 2.80 27.76
CA ILE A 365 15.21 2.96 28.61
C ILE A 365 16.04 1.67 28.46
N GLN A 366 17.27 1.81 27.96
CA GLN A 366 18.22 0.70 27.84
C GLN A 366 18.81 0.28 29.19
#